data_AF-A0A7W4VRE7-F1
#
_entry.id   AF-A0A7W4VRE7-F1
#
_cell.length_a   1.000
_cell.length_b   1.000
_cell.length_c   1.000
_cell.angle_alpha   90.00
_cell.angle_beta   90.00
_cell.angle_gamma   90.00
#
_symmetry.space_group_name_H-M   'P 1'
#
loop_
_entity.id
_entity.type
_entity.pdbx_description
1 polymer ?
#
loop_
_entity_poly.entity_id
_entity_poly.type
_entity_poly.pdbx_seq_one_letter_code
_entity_poly.pdbx_strand_id
1 'polypeptide(L)'
;MVDGRHPPRLPEVGGVISMEEAMQAHPNAPKTDDFRLERDGDALIVTFTPDGRSYTFAIDGDRLSDPEASPAQTRATDYAEDDVRRTAAELARLALTGSPSGKRDP
;
A
#
# COMPACT_ATOMS: atom_id res chain seq x y z
N MET A 1 -48.03 2.13 51.48
CA MET A 1 -47.43 2.72 50.28
C MET A 1 -46.06 2.07 50.12
N VAL A 2 -45.90 1.26 49.08
CA VAL A 2 -44.65 0.55 48.76
C VAL A 2 -43.92 1.35 47.69
N ASP A 3 -42.74 1.90 47.99
CA ASP A 3 -41.60 1.98 47.07
C ASP A 3 -40.37 2.49 47.83
N GLY A 4 -39.21 1.89 47.58
CA GLY A 4 -37.96 2.19 48.28
C GLY A 4 -36.91 1.14 47.94
N ARG A 5 -36.66 0.95 46.64
CA ARG A 5 -35.79 -0.08 46.08
C ARG A 5 -34.31 0.12 46.48
N HIS A 6 -33.76 -0.90 47.14
CA HIS A 6 -32.46 -1.58 46.90
C HIS A 6 -31.16 -0.76 46.73
N PRO A 7 -30.15 -0.91 47.60
CA PRO A 7 -28.74 -0.63 47.30
C PRO A 7 -27.98 -1.93 46.95
N PRO A 8 -26.65 -1.89 46.75
CA PRO A 8 -25.87 -1.27 45.69
C PRO A 8 -25.39 -2.32 44.67
N ARG A 9 -24.96 -1.90 43.47
CA ARG A 9 -24.34 -2.79 42.48
C ARG A 9 -23.16 -2.06 41.84
N LEU A 10 -21.96 -2.25 42.38
CA LEU A 10 -20.73 -2.25 41.57
C LEU A 10 -20.37 -3.71 41.33
N PRO A 11 -20.04 -4.04 40.08
CA PRO A 11 -18.72 -4.60 39.86
C PRO A 11 -17.96 -3.84 38.77
N GLU A 12 -16.67 -3.71 39.03
CA GLU A 12 -15.63 -3.36 38.08
C GLU A 12 -15.70 -4.30 36.87
N VAL A 13 -15.71 -3.73 35.66
CA VAL A 13 -15.27 -4.44 34.45
C VAL A 13 -14.29 -3.52 33.72
N GLY A 14 -13.01 -3.76 33.96
CA GLY A 14 -11.99 -3.50 32.95
C GLY A 14 -12.21 -4.40 31.74
N GLY A 15 -11.90 -3.88 30.56
CA GLY A 15 -12.03 -4.58 29.28
C GLY A 15 -12.93 -3.76 28.35
N VAL A 16 -12.48 -3.23 27.23
CA VAL A 16 -11.22 -3.40 26.52
C VAL A 16 -11.02 -2.09 25.77
N ILE A 17 -9.90 -1.41 26.00
CA ILE A 17 -9.27 -0.77 24.85
C ILE A 17 -8.89 -1.96 23.98
N SER A 18 -9.72 -2.29 22.98
CA SER A 18 -9.28 -3.20 21.94
C SER A 18 -8.13 -2.50 21.22
N MET A 19 -6.93 -2.71 21.74
CA MET A 19 -5.65 -2.54 21.02
C MET A 19 -5.61 -3.40 19.74
N GLU A 20 -6.67 -4.18 19.47
CA GLU A 20 -6.94 -4.83 18.20
C GLU A 20 -7.62 -3.92 17.16
N GLU A 21 -8.28 -2.81 17.52
CA GLU A 21 -8.88 -1.90 16.52
C GLU A 21 -7.89 -0.84 15.99
N ALA A 22 -6.74 -0.70 16.67
CA ALA A 22 -5.55 -0.08 16.10
C ALA A 22 -4.80 -1.02 15.14
N MET A 23 -5.29 -2.26 14.97
CA MET A 23 -5.04 -3.10 13.80
C MET A 23 -6.16 -2.93 12.78
N GLN A 24 -6.72 -1.72 12.63
CA GLN A 24 -7.20 -1.32 11.33
C GLN A 24 -5.99 -1.41 10.40
N ALA A 25 -5.84 -2.56 9.75
CA ALA A 25 -5.14 -2.64 8.48
C ALA A 25 -5.52 -1.37 7.75
N HIS A 26 -4.59 -0.43 7.54
CA HIS A 26 -4.87 0.75 6.76
C HIS A 26 -5.46 0.20 5.45
N PRO A 27 -6.77 0.34 5.18
CA PRO A 27 -7.42 -0.42 4.11
C PRO A 27 -7.06 0.15 2.73
N ASN A 28 -6.07 1.02 2.68
CA ASN A 28 -5.62 1.73 1.52
C ASN A 28 -4.21 1.23 1.20
N ALA A 29 -4.10 0.00 0.70
CA ALA A 29 -2.97 -0.33 -0.15
C ALA A 29 -3.20 0.41 -1.48
N PRO A 30 -2.16 1.03 -2.07
CA PRO A 30 -2.32 1.77 -3.32
C PRO A 30 -2.75 0.81 -4.43
N LYS A 31 -3.75 1.22 -5.23
CA LYS A 31 -4.26 0.37 -6.30
C LYS A 31 -3.33 0.43 -7.48
N THR A 32 -3.24 -0.65 -8.25
CA THR A 32 -2.42 -0.67 -9.47
C THR A 32 -2.78 0.45 -10.46
N ASP A 33 -4.07 0.83 -10.55
CA ASP A 33 -4.56 1.91 -11.43
C ASP A 33 -4.05 3.30 -11.00
N ASP A 34 -3.68 3.47 -9.72
CA ASP A 34 -3.04 4.69 -9.25
C ASP A 34 -1.60 4.83 -9.78
N PHE A 35 -1.05 3.82 -10.45
CA PHE A 35 0.29 3.84 -11.01
C PHE A 35 0.29 3.87 -12.54
N ARG A 36 1.11 4.75 -13.10
CA ARG A 36 1.47 4.76 -14.51
C ARG A 36 2.83 4.11 -14.67
N LEU A 37 2.88 3.05 -15.46
CA LEU A 37 4.13 2.38 -15.82
C LEU A 37 4.58 2.86 -17.21
N GLU A 38 5.84 3.26 -17.32
CA GLU A 38 6.49 3.63 -18.56
C GLU A 38 7.81 2.89 -18.69
N ARG A 39 8.15 2.42 -19.90
CA ARG A 39 9.44 1.79 -20.18
C ARG A 39 10.23 2.69 -21.11
N ASP A 40 11.38 3.14 -20.64
CA ASP A 40 12.31 3.99 -21.38
C ASP A 40 13.62 3.21 -21.58
N GLY A 41 13.76 2.55 -22.74
CA GLY A 41 14.91 1.68 -23.03
C GLY A 41 15.13 0.60 -21.97
N ASP A 42 16.24 0.73 -21.25
CA ASP A 42 16.67 -0.13 -20.15
C ASP A 42 16.23 0.39 -18.76
N ALA A 43 15.22 1.25 -18.70
CA ALA A 43 14.62 1.72 -17.46
C ALA A 43 13.10 1.47 -17.43
N LEU A 44 12.58 1.16 -16.24
CA LEU A 44 11.16 1.16 -15.93
C LEU A 44 10.86 2.31 -14.98
N ILE A 45 9.94 3.17 -15.37
CA ILE A 45 9.51 4.33 -14.59
C ILE A 45 8.09 4.05 -14.12
N VAL A 46 7.91 3.98 -12.80
CA VAL A 46 6.61 3.78 -12.16
C VAL A 46 6.21 5.08 -11.48
N THR A 47 5.25 5.79 -12.05
CA THR A 47 4.73 7.05 -11.50
C THR A 47 3.46 6.79 -10.71
N PHE A 48 3.49 7.13 -9.42
CA PHE A 48 2.31 7.12 -8.58
C PHE A 48 1.51 8.41 -8.81
N THR A 49 0.43 8.27 -9.58
CA THR A 49 -0.39 9.38 -10.08
C THR A 49 -1.04 10.25 -9.00
N PRO A 50 -1.45 9.74 -7.80
CA PRO A 50 -2.07 10.59 -6.78
C PRO A 50 -1.19 11.73 -6.27
N ASP A 51 0.12 11.57 -6.37
CA ASP A 51 1.10 12.48 -5.75
C ASP A 51 2.23 12.91 -6.70
N GLY A 52 2.27 12.31 -7.90
CA GLY A 52 3.24 12.60 -8.96
C GLY A 52 4.64 12.05 -8.71
N ARG A 53 4.89 11.36 -7.59
CA ARG A 53 6.19 10.72 -7.33
C ARG A 53 6.45 9.61 -8.34
N SER A 54 7.69 9.44 -8.75
CA SER A 54 8.10 8.37 -9.66
C SER A 54 9.22 7.52 -9.07
N TYR A 55 9.23 6.25 -9.44
CA TYR A 55 10.26 5.29 -9.06
C TYR A 55 10.88 4.74 -10.35
N THR A 56 12.16 5.05 -10.56
CA THR A 56 12.88 4.62 -11.76
C THR A 56 13.74 3.42 -11.41
N PHE A 57 13.50 2.31 -12.08
CA PHE A 57 14.24 1.06 -11.93
C PHE A 57 15.10 0.85 -13.18
N ALA A 58 16.41 0.78 -13.02
CA ALA A 58 17.29 0.32 -14.10
C ALA A 58 17.12 -1.20 -14.28
N ILE A 59 16.97 -1.60 -15.54
CA ILE A 59 16.86 -3.00 -15.98
C ILE A 59 18.25 -3.50 -16.34
N ASP A 60 18.69 -4.56 -15.69
CA ASP A 60 19.90 -5.31 -16.02
C ASP A 60 19.49 -6.74 -16.42
N GLY A 61 19.20 -6.93 -17.71
CA GLY A 61 18.67 -8.19 -18.22
C GLY A 61 17.29 -8.54 -17.63
N ASP A 62 17.25 -9.48 -16.68
CA ASP A 62 16.05 -9.94 -15.96
C ASP A 62 15.97 -9.38 -14.52
N ARG A 63 16.88 -8.47 -14.16
CA ARG A 63 16.94 -7.89 -12.80
C ARG A 63 16.58 -6.42 -12.82
N LEU A 64 15.99 -5.97 -11.71
CA LEU A 64 15.78 -4.55 -11.41
C LEU A 64 16.76 -4.10 -10.35
N SER A 65 17.35 -2.94 -10.57
CA SER A 65 18.13 -2.22 -9.55
C SER A 65 17.21 -1.63 -8.47
N ASP A 66 17.81 -1.10 -7.39
CA ASP A 66 17.06 -0.33 -6.41
C ASP A 66 16.40 0.89 -7.09
N PRO A 67 15.12 1.19 -6.80
CA PRO A 67 14.45 2.32 -7.43
C PRO A 67 15.06 3.64 -6.99
N GLU A 68 15.40 4.49 -7.95
CA GLU A 68 15.60 5.90 -7.70
C GLU A 68 14.22 6.56 -7.55
N ALA A 69 13.89 7.00 -6.33
CA ALA A 69 12.63 7.66 -6.04
C ALA A 69 12.75 9.17 -6.24
N SER A 70 11.91 9.73 -7.09
CA SER A 70 11.68 11.17 -7.18
C SER A 70 10.71 11.61 -6.08
N PRO A 71 10.93 12.80 -5.48
CA PRO A 71 10.06 13.30 -4.44
C PRO A 71 8.64 13.54 -4.94
N ALA A 72 7.69 13.43 -4.01
CA ALA A 72 6.30 13.86 -4.16
C ALA A 72 6.20 15.27 -4.76
N GLN A 73 5.37 15.43 -5.80
CA GLN A 73 5.09 16.76 -6.39
C GLN A 73 3.93 17.46 -5.67
N THR A 74 3.07 16.71 -5.00
CA THR A 74 1.93 17.19 -4.22
C THR A 74 2.05 16.74 -2.76
N ARG A 75 1.19 17.25 -1.88
CA ARG A 75 1.21 16.90 -0.45
C ARG A 75 0.20 15.80 -0.14
N ALA A 76 0.73 14.73 0.43
CA ALA A 76 0.06 13.74 1.30
C ALA A 76 -1.11 12.98 0.66
N THR A 77 -0.73 11.88 0.04
CA THR A 77 -1.55 10.69 -0.17
C THR A 77 -1.82 10.02 1.19
N ASP A 78 -3.02 9.45 1.39
CA ASP A 78 -3.34 8.59 2.55
C ASP A 78 -2.57 7.24 2.55
N TYR A 79 -1.81 6.96 1.49
CA TYR A 79 -0.96 5.78 1.35
C TYR A 79 0.41 6.00 2.02
N ALA A 80 0.85 4.98 2.78
CA ALA A 80 2.20 4.94 3.32
C ALA A 80 3.23 4.79 2.18
N GLU A 81 4.36 5.49 2.30
CA GLU A 81 5.42 5.44 1.28
C GLU A 81 5.98 4.04 1.07
N ASP A 82 6.12 3.24 2.14
CA ASP A 82 6.60 1.85 2.04
C ASP A 82 5.66 1.00 1.18
N ASP A 83 4.34 1.15 1.35
CA ASP A 83 3.34 0.46 0.55
C ASP A 83 3.38 0.92 -0.91
N VAL A 84 3.48 2.23 -1.17
CA VAL A 84 3.61 2.77 -2.53
C VAL A 84 4.88 2.27 -3.22
N ARG A 85 6.01 2.28 -2.52
CA ARG A 85 7.29 1.78 -3.04
C ARG A 85 7.22 0.27 -3.30
N ARG A 86 6.62 -0.50 -2.39
CA ARG A 86 6.45 -1.95 -2.54
C ARG A 86 5.60 -2.26 -3.76
N THR A 87 4.43 -1.65 -3.90
CA THR A 87 3.56 -1.84 -5.06
C THR A 87 4.26 -1.42 -6.35
N ALA A 88 4.97 -0.28 -6.36
CA ALA A 88 5.73 0.15 -7.54
C ALA A 88 6.79 -0.89 -7.96
N ALA A 89 7.52 -1.46 -7.01
CA ALA A 89 8.50 -2.51 -7.28
C ALA A 89 7.85 -3.79 -7.81
N GLU A 90 6.68 -4.18 -7.29
CA GLU A 90 5.92 -5.32 -7.81
C GLU A 90 5.45 -5.10 -9.25
N LEU A 91 4.94 -3.89 -9.56
CA LEU A 91 4.54 -3.53 -10.92
C LEU A 91 5.71 -3.53 -11.89
N ALA A 92 6.86 -2.99 -11.48
CA ALA A 92 8.07 -3.01 -12.29
C ALA A 92 8.54 -4.46 -12.56
N ARG A 93 8.49 -5.34 -11.54
CA ARG A 93 8.84 -6.76 -11.72
C ARG A 93 7.88 -7.47 -12.67
N LEU A 94 6.56 -7.28 -12.49
CA LEU A 94 5.53 -7.86 -13.36
C LEU A 94 5.68 -7.39 -14.82
N ALA A 95 6.08 -6.14 -15.01
CA ALA A 95 6.36 -5.57 -16.32
C ALA A 95 7.63 -6.13 -16.96
N LEU A 96 8.68 -6.36 -16.16
CA LEU A 96 9.93 -6.94 -16.64
C LEU A 96 9.76 -8.39 -17.06
N THR A 97 9.08 -9.20 -16.23
CA THR A 97 8.89 -10.64 -16.50
C THR A 97 7.78 -10.93 -17.51
N GLY A 98 7.04 -9.91 -17.96
CA GLY A 98 5.98 -10.06 -18.95
C GLY A 98 4.83 -10.96 -18.48
N SER A 99 4.02 -10.47 -17.54
CA SER A 99 2.69 -11.03 -17.18
C SER A 99 2.68 -12.40 -16.47
N PRO A 100 1.67 -12.66 -15.60
CA PRO A 100 1.45 -13.98 -15.02
C PRO A 100 1.24 -15.01 -16.13
N SER A 101 1.93 -16.14 -16.01
CA SER A 101 1.78 -17.35 -16.83
C SER A 101 0.43 -17.45 -17.56
N GLY A 102 0.43 -17.00 -18.82
CA GLY A 102 -0.77 -16.89 -19.64
C GLY A 102 -0.51 -17.31 -21.07
N LYS A 103 0.08 -18.51 -21.23
CA LYS A 103 -0.04 -19.38 -22.41
C LYS A 103 0.14 -18.71 -23.77
N ARG A 104 1.40 -18.57 -24.19
CA ARG A 104 1.77 -18.47 -25.60
C ARG A 104 2.02 -19.91 -26.09
N ASP A 105 1.03 -20.51 -26.74
CA ASP A 105 1.17 -21.79 -27.43
C ASP A 105 0.98 -21.55 -28.96
N PRO A 106 1.78 -22.22 -29.82
CA PRO A 106 2.06 -21.83 -31.20
C PRO A 106 0.93 -22.07 -32.22
#